data_AF-A0A8H6YTR5-F1
#
_entry.id   AF-A0A8H6YTR5-F1
#
_cell.length_a   1.000
_cell.length_b   1.000
_cell.length_c   1.000
_cell.angle_alpha   90.00
_cell.angle_beta   90.00
_cell.angle_gamma   90.00
#
_symmetry.space_group_name_H-M   'P 1'
#
loop_
_entity.id
_entity.type
_entity.pdbx_description
1 polymer ?
#
loop_
_entity_poly.entity_id
_entity_poly.type
_entity_poly.pdbx_seq_one_letter_code
_entity_poly.pdbx_strand_id
1 'polypeptide(L)'
;MTKSKKIVFTKDAVPPLPFFSQATIAKGVVYCSGNIGCTNDYVLVEGGIKAQTWRCLSIALMSKKIVFTKDAVPPLPIFSQATIAKGIVYCSGNIGCTNDLVVVEGGIKAQTRRALENLSIVLKAAGSGLEHIVKANIYLTNMNDFREMNEAYSEFFTDKDNLPARTCVAVVALPLGANFEIECTAVVPDA
;
A
#
# COMPACT_ATOMS: atom_id res chain seq x y z
N MET A 1 -12.73 -18.92 -2.05
CA MET A 1 -11.89 -17.76 -1.71
C MET A 1 -12.42 -16.54 -2.46
N THR A 2 -13.26 -15.75 -1.81
CA THR A 2 -13.80 -14.50 -2.35
C THR A 2 -12.68 -13.46 -2.37
N LYS A 3 -12.22 -13.04 -3.55
CA LYS A 3 -11.14 -12.04 -3.68
C LYS A 3 -11.60 -10.71 -3.07
N SER A 4 -10.97 -10.29 -1.96
CA SER A 4 -11.25 -9.05 -1.21
C SER A 4 -10.79 -7.77 -1.92
N LYS A 5 -10.13 -7.91 -3.07
CA LYS A 5 -9.51 -6.84 -3.88
C LYS A 5 -9.71 -7.14 -5.37
N LYS A 6 -10.08 -6.13 -6.17
CA LYS A 6 -10.23 -6.21 -7.63
C LYS A 6 -9.28 -5.23 -8.33
N ILE A 7 -8.50 -5.71 -9.29
CA ILE A 7 -7.62 -4.89 -10.13
C ILE A 7 -8.37 -4.43 -11.38
N VAL A 8 -8.08 -3.20 -11.81
CA VAL A 8 -8.68 -2.57 -12.99
C VAL A 8 -7.58 -2.22 -13.99
N PHE A 9 -7.78 -2.65 -15.23
CA PHE A 9 -7.04 -2.23 -16.43
C PHE A 9 -8.05 -1.67 -17.44
N THR A 10 -7.81 -0.49 -17.98
CA THR A 10 -8.62 0.14 -19.03
C THR A 10 -7.90 0.05 -20.38
N LYS A 11 -8.66 -0.11 -21.47
CA LYS A 11 -8.11 -0.22 -22.83
C LYS A 11 -7.65 1.12 -23.40
N ASP A 12 -8.16 2.21 -22.85
CA ASP A 12 -7.97 3.58 -23.38
C ASP A 12 -6.86 4.36 -22.66
N ALA A 13 -6.25 3.80 -21.60
CA ALA A 13 -5.12 4.38 -20.91
C ALA A 13 -3.81 3.70 -21.31
N VAL A 14 -2.68 4.42 -21.22
CA VAL A 14 -1.34 3.88 -21.48
C VAL A 14 -1.15 2.58 -20.68
N PRO A 15 -0.74 1.47 -21.35
CA PRO A 15 -0.58 0.19 -20.66
C PRO A 15 0.45 0.34 -19.54
N PRO A 16 0.13 -0.07 -18.30
CA PRO A 16 1.07 0.03 -17.21
C PRO A 16 2.26 -0.92 -17.45
N LEU A 17 3.44 -0.53 -16.98
CA LEU A 17 4.58 -1.45 -16.88
C LEU A 17 4.16 -2.71 -16.09
N PRO A 18 4.77 -3.89 -16.34
CA PRO A 18 4.31 -5.20 -15.84
C PRO A 18 4.41 -5.39 -14.32
N PHE A 19 4.62 -4.31 -13.57
CA PHE A 19 4.76 -4.29 -12.12
C PHE A 19 3.71 -3.38 -11.43
N PHE A 20 2.82 -2.70 -12.17
CA PHE A 20 1.81 -1.77 -11.61
C PHE A 20 0.40 -2.03 -12.16
N SER A 21 -0.63 -1.75 -11.35
CA SER A 21 -2.01 -1.61 -11.82
C SER A 21 -2.42 -0.13 -11.97
N GLN A 22 -3.41 0.13 -12.84
CA GLN A 22 -3.96 1.48 -13.06
C GLN A 22 -4.87 1.90 -11.90
N ALA A 23 -5.72 0.98 -11.43
CA ALA A 23 -6.48 1.18 -10.22
C ALA A 23 -6.77 -0.14 -9.50
N THR A 24 -7.00 -0.03 -8.19
CA THR A 24 -7.47 -1.13 -7.35
C THR A 24 -8.77 -0.72 -6.66
N ILE A 25 -9.74 -1.62 -6.60
CA ILE A 25 -10.97 -1.45 -5.82
C ILE A 25 -10.94 -2.41 -4.63
N ALA A 26 -11.16 -1.89 -3.43
CA ALA A 26 -11.34 -2.72 -2.24
C ALA A 26 -12.27 -2.05 -1.23
N LYS A 27 -13.13 -2.86 -0.59
CA LYS A 27 -14.10 -2.39 0.42
C LYS A 27 -14.95 -1.18 -0.02
N GLY A 28 -15.30 -1.11 -1.30
CA GLY A 28 -16.09 -0.01 -1.88
C GLY A 28 -15.31 1.28 -2.18
N VAL A 29 -13.98 1.29 -2.01
CA VAL A 29 -13.10 2.44 -2.30
C VAL A 29 -12.24 2.15 -3.53
N VAL A 30 -12.10 3.15 -4.41
CA VAL A 30 -11.23 3.10 -5.59
C VAL A 30 -9.90 3.80 -5.28
N TYR A 31 -8.79 3.12 -5.57
CA TYR A 31 -7.43 3.61 -5.40
C TYR A 31 -6.75 3.70 -6.77
N CYS A 32 -6.46 4.91 -7.24
CA CYS A 32 -5.82 5.14 -8.54
C CYS A 32 -4.29 5.22 -8.41
N SER A 33 -3.54 4.67 -9.37
CA SER A 33 -2.15 5.08 -9.59
C SER A 33 -2.13 6.46 -10.26
N GLY A 34 -1.15 7.30 -9.92
CA GLY A 34 -1.11 8.70 -10.34
C GLY A 34 -1.07 8.87 -11.86
N ASN A 35 -2.24 9.05 -12.48
CA ASN A 35 -2.37 9.57 -13.84
C ASN A 35 -2.48 11.10 -13.74
N ILE A 36 -1.43 11.83 -14.13
CA ILE A 36 -1.60 13.23 -14.57
C ILE A 36 -2.14 13.14 -16.00
N GLY A 37 -3.45 13.28 -16.14
CA GLY A 37 -4.16 13.30 -17.42
C GLY A 37 -5.61 13.71 -17.19
N CYS A 38 -5.92 14.98 -17.46
CA CYS A 38 -7.28 15.50 -17.59
C CYS A 38 -8.04 14.77 -18.70
N THR A 39 -9.26 14.33 -18.43
CA THR A 39 -10.49 14.73 -19.15
C THR A 39 -11.73 14.22 -18.39
N ASN A 40 -12.85 14.90 -18.64
CA ASN A 40 -14.09 14.91 -17.86
C ASN A 40 -14.93 13.63 -17.92
N ASP A 41 -15.81 13.54 -16.93
CA ASP A 41 -17.08 12.78 -16.88
C ASP A 41 -17.02 11.26 -16.68
N TYR A 42 -17.08 10.83 -15.41
CA TYR A 42 -17.89 9.66 -15.04
C TYR A 42 -18.62 9.87 -13.71
N VAL A 43 -19.95 9.96 -13.82
CA VAL A 43 -20.91 9.73 -12.74
C VAL A 43 -21.05 8.21 -12.59
N LEU A 44 -20.89 7.68 -11.37
CA LEU A 44 -21.31 6.31 -11.06
C LEU A 44 -22.84 6.30 -10.92
N VAL A 45 -23.50 5.67 -11.89
CA VAL A 45 -24.96 5.52 -11.95
C VAL A 45 -25.43 4.56 -10.85
N GLU A 46 -26.46 4.99 -10.12
CA GLU A 46 -27.15 4.24 -9.05
C GLU A 46 -27.83 2.95 -9.54
N GLY A 47 -27.82 1.92 -8.70
CA GLY A 47 -28.44 0.63 -8.98
C GLY A 47 -28.98 -0.08 -7.72
N GLY A 48 -30.13 0.40 -7.22
CA GLY A 48 -31.21 -0.39 -6.62
C GLY A 48 -30.95 -1.18 -5.31
N ILE A 49 -31.47 -0.67 -4.19
CA ILE A 49 -31.56 -1.42 -2.92
C ILE A 49 -32.87 -2.21 -2.90
N LYS A 50 -32.79 -3.55 -2.87
CA LYS A 50 -33.89 -4.41 -2.39
C LYS A 50 -33.66 -4.71 -0.91
N ALA A 51 -34.61 -4.29 -0.08
CA ALA A 51 -34.62 -4.55 1.35
C ALA A 51 -34.67 -6.06 1.63
N GLN A 52 -33.66 -6.56 2.32
CA GLN A 52 -33.76 -7.79 3.10
C GLN A 52 -33.45 -7.45 4.55
N THR A 53 -34.41 -7.71 5.41
CA THR A 53 -34.32 -7.61 6.86
C THR A 53 -33.29 -8.61 7.37
N TRP A 54 -32.08 -8.13 7.64
CA TRP A 54 -31.05 -8.90 8.33
C TRP A 54 -30.96 -8.44 9.79
N ARG A 55 -31.00 -9.44 10.67
CA ARG A 55 -30.88 -9.40 12.13
C ARG A 55 -29.98 -8.28 12.63
N CYS A 56 -30.31 -7.72 13.81
CA CYS A 56 -29.40 -6.96 14.67
C CYS A 56 -28.10 -7.74 14.91
N LEU A 57 -27.17 -7.68 13.96
CA LEU A 57 -25.77 -7.86 14.22
C LEU A 57 -25.36 -6.56 14.87
N SER A 58 -24.93 -6.61 16.12
CA SER A 58 -24.27 -5.51 16.79
C SER A 58 -23.24 -4.92 15.83
N ILE A 59 -23.58 -3.79 15.20
CA ILE A 59 -22.63 -2.97 14.47
C ILE A 59 -21.72 -2.47 15.58
N ALA A 60 -20.69 -3.24 15.90
CA ALA A 60 -19.55 -2.71 16.60
C ALA A 60 -19.13 -1.51 15.75
N LEU A 61 -19.40 -0.31 16.27
CA LEU A 61 -18.84 0.93 15.76
C LEU A 61 -17.36 0.65 15.52
N MET A 62 -16.98 0.46 14.25
CA MET A 62 -15.62 0.05 13.91
C MET A 62 -14.70 1.25 14.15
N SER A 63 -14.29 1.40 15.41
CA SER A 63 -13.37 2.40 15.89
C SER A 63 -12.00 2.20 15.25
N LYS A 64 -11.29 3.30 15.02
CA LYS A 64 -9.87 3.28 14.64
C LYS A 64 -9.09 2.40 15.62
N LYS A 65 -8.36 1.41 15.10
CA LYS A 65 -7.42 0.58 15.88
C LYS A 65 -5.99 0.97 15.53
N ILE A 66 -5.15 1.16 16.54
CA ILE A 66 -3.71 1.37 16.35
C ILE A 66 -3.03 0.00 16.22
N VAL A 67 -2.13 -0.13 15.25
CA VAL A 67 -1.28 -1.31 15.06
C VAL A 67 0.09 -1.01 15.63
N PHE A 68 0.56 -1.90 16.49
CA PHE A 68 1.90 -1.86 17.05
C PHE A 68 2.45 -3.29 17.12
N THR A 69 3.70 -3.47 16.69
CA THR A 69 4.48 -4.68 16.89
C THR A 69 5.91 -4.32 17.28
N LYS A 70 6.46 -5.09 18.22
CA LYS A 70 7.85 -4.99 18.66
C LYS A 70 8.86 -5.51 17.63
N ASP A 71 8.37 -6.26 16.64
CA ASP A 71 9.21 -6.93 15.65
C ASP A 71 9.53 -6.03 14.45
N ALA A 72 8.86 -4.88 14.33
CA ALA A 72 9.13 -3.86 13.32
C ALA A 72 9.84 -2.64 13.93
N VAL A 73 10.34 -1.76 13.06
CA VAL A 73 10.97 -0.50 13.47
C VAL A 73 10.03 0.28 14.39
N PRO A 74 10.50 0.72 15.57
CA PRO A 74 9.64 1.41 16.53
C PRO A 74 9.17 2.76 15.95
N PRO A 75 7.88 3.13 16.10
CA PRO A 75 7.40 4.42 15.68
C PRO A 75 7.93 5.52 16.61
N LEU A 76 8.11 6.74 16.07
CA LEU A 76 8.32 7.92 16.91
C LEU A 76 7.00 8.30 17.63
N PRO A 77 7.04 9.04 18.76
CA PRO A 77 5.85 9.42 19.53
C PRO A 77 4.79 10.25 18.77
N ILE A 78 5.06 10.63 17.52
CA ILE A 78 4.21 11.50 16.69
C ILE A 78 3.38 10.72 15.65
N PHE A 79 3.62 9.41 15.48
CA PHE A 79 2.88 8.57 14.53
C PHE A 79 2.74 7.11 15.02
N SER A 80 1.91 6.32 14.35
CA SER A 80 1.75 4.87 14.60
C SER A 80 2.32 4.06 13.44
N GLN A 81 2.79 2.82 13.66
CA GLN A 81 3.28 1.96 12.56
C GLN A 81 2.20 1.76 11.49
N ALA A 82 0.98 1.46 11.93
CA ALA A 82 -0.20 1.50 11.07
C ALA A 82 -1.46 1.79 11.90
N THR A 83 -2.55 2.09 11.21
CA THR A 83 -3.89 2.19 11.80
C THR A 83 -4.90 1.43 10.95
N ILE A 84 -5.90 0.83 11.59
CA ILE A 84 -6.99 0.12 10.92
C ILE A 84 -8.27 0.91 11.13
N ALA A 85 -8.96 1.22 10.03
CA ALA A 85 -10.29 1.81 10.05
C ALA A 85 -11.18 1.08 9.05
N LYS A 86 -12.30 0.53 9.51
CA LYS A 86 -13.27 -0.21 8.68
C LYS A 86 -12.63 -1.33 7.82
N GLY A 87 -11.65 -2.05 8.37
CA GLY A 87 -10.93 -3.12 7.67
C GLY A 87 -9.90 -2.64 6.63
N ILE A 88 -9.66 -1.33 6.53
CA ILE A 88 -8.57 -0.75 5.73
C ILE A 88 -7.40 -0.47 6.65
N VAL A 89 -6.21 -0.91 6.26
CA VAL A 89 -4.94 -0.68 6.94
C VAL A 89 -4.22 0.49 6.27
N TYR A 90 -3.91 1.53 7.04
CA TYR A 90 -3.07 2.64 6.62
C TYR A 90 -1.71 2.50 7.31
N CYS A 91 -0.68 2.16 6.54
CA CYS A 91 0.69 2.04 7.03
C CYS A 91 1.43 3.37 6.88
N SER A 92 2.15 3.76 7.92
CA SER A 92 3.10 4.87 7.83
C SER A 92 4.25 4.54 6.87
N GLY A 93 5.03 5.56 6.52
CA GLY A 93 6.24 5.40 5.73
C GLY A 93 7.24 4.42 6.36
N ASN A 94 7.75 3.52 5.53
CA ASN A 94 8.74 2.51 5.89
C ASN A 94 10.02 2.77 5.10
N ILE A 95 11.12 2.88 5.83
CA ILE A 95 12.48 3.06 5.33
C ILE A 95 13.24 1.74 5.54
N GLY A 96 14.25 1.50 4.69
CA GLY A 96 15.18 0.38 4.84
C GLY A 96 16.17 0.60 5.98
N CYS A 97 15.71 0.56 7.22
CA CYS A 97 16.53 0.69 8.41
C CYS A 97 16.39 -0.49 9.39
N THR A 98 17.38 -0.62 10.28
CA THR A 98 17.36 -1.54 11.42
C THR A 98 16.43 -1.03 12.53
N ASN A 99 16.20 -1.86 13.54
CA ASN A 99 15.41 -1.46 14.71
C ASN A 99 16.06 -0.32 15.52
N ASP A 100 17.37 -0.11 15.35
CA ASP A 100 18.13 0.99 15.94
C ASP A 100 18.11 2.26 15.07
N LEU A 101 17.22 2.32 14.08
CA LEU A 101 17.08 3.46 13.15
C LEU A 101 18.33 3.76 12.31
N VAL A 102 19.12 2.72 12.01
CA VAL A 102 20.27 2.83 11.11
C VAL A 102 19.86 2.36 9.72
N VAL A 103 19.99 3.23 8.71
CA VAL A 103 19.72 2.87 7.30
C VAL A 103 20.71 1.78 6.87
N VAL A 104 20.20 0.73 6.23
CA VAL A 104 21.05 -0.40 5.82
C VAL A 104 21.99 0.00 4.67
N GLU A 105 23.20 -0.53 4.73
CA GLU A 105 24.18 -0.42 3.64
C GLU A 105 23.78 -1.29 2.43
N GLY A 106 24.48 -1.11 1.30
CA GLY A 106 24.22 -1.87 0.06
C GLY A 106 23.34 -1.15 -0.97
N GLY A 107 23.16 0.16 -0.82
CA GLY A 107 22.50 1.01 -1.81
C GLY A 107 20.99 0.81 -1.93
N ILE A 108 20.41 1.27 -3.04
CA ILE A 108 18.96 1.34 -3.20
C ILE A 108 18.27 -0.02 -3.11
N LYS A 109 18.88 -1.08 -3.65
CA LYS A 109 18.29 -2.42 -3.62
C LYS A 109 18.18 -2.94 -2.18
N ALA A 110 19.24 -2.80 -1.38
CA ALA A 110 19.23 -3.22 0.02
C ALA A 110 18.21 -2.43 0.84
N GLN A 111 18.14 -1.11 0.65
CA GLN A 111 17.14 -0.26 1.32
C GLN A 111 15.71 -0.63 0.91
N THR A 112 15.47 -0.90 -0.37
CA THR A 112 14.15 -1.31 -0.89
C THR A 112 13.71 -2.63 -0.27
N ARG A 113 14.57 -3.65 -0.27
CA ARG A 113 14.25 -4.96 0.35
C ARG A 113 13.95 -4.80 1.82
N ARG A 114 14.81 -4.09 2.56
CA ARG A 114 14.62 -3.92 4.00
C ARG A 114 13.35 -3.13 4.33
N ALA A 115 13.02 -2.11 3.55
CA ALA A 115 11.78 -1.35 3.73
C ALA A 115 10.54 -2.24 3.52
N LEU A 116 10.55 -3.11 2.51
CA LEU A 116 9.47 -4.05 2.23
C LEU A 116 9.36 -5.16 3.29
N GLU A 117 10.48 -5.63 3.82
CA GLU A 117 10.52 -6.55 4.97
C GLU A 117 9.89 -5.90 6.21
N ASN A 118 10.32 -4.67 6.55
CA ASN A 118 9.77 -3.90 7.66
C ASN A 118 8.25 -3.70 7.49
N LEU A 119 7.81 -3.32 6.29
CA LEU A 119 6.40 -3.14 5.95
C LEU A 119 5.60 -4.45 6.07
N SER A 120 6.17 -5.58 5.64
CA SER A 120 5.54 -6.90 5.76
C SER A 120 5.25 -7.28 7.21
N ILE A 121 6.19 -6.99 8.12
CA ILE A 121 6.02 -7.24 9.56
C ILE A 121 4.86 -6.41 10.13
N VAL A 122 4.77 -5.13 9.76
CA VAL A 122 3.67 -4.24 10.17
C VAL A 122 2.32 -4.72 9.64
N LEU A 123 2.25 -5.09 8.35
CA LEU A 123 1.03 -5.61 7.73
C LEU A 123 0.57 -6.92 8.37
N LYS A 124 1.51 -7.82 8.67
CA LYS A 124 1.21 -9.07 9.38
C LYS A 124 0.62 -8.81 10.77
N ALA A 125 1.16 -7.85 11.52
CA ALA A 125 0.63 -7.44 12.81
C ALA A 125 -0.78 -6.80 12.70
N ALA A 126 -1.10 -6.21 11.56
CA ALA A 126 -2.43 -5.69 11.24
C ALA A 126 -3.45 -6.78 10.84
N GLY A 127 -3.03 -8.05 10.71
CA GLY A 127 -3.85 -9.12 10.16
C GLY A 127 -4.00 -9.06 8.64
N SER A 128 -3.04 -8.43 7.95
CA SER A 128 -2.98 -8.26 6.50
C SER A 128 -1.66 -8.85 5.95
N GLY A 129 -1.32 -8.51 4.71
CA GLY A 129 -0.13 -8.98 4.01
C GLY A 129 0.21 -8.10 2.80
N LEU A 130 1.39 -8.30 2.19
CA LEU A 130 1.83 -7.53 1.01
C LEU A 130 0.87 -7.73 -0.18
N GLU A 131 0.34 -8.94 -0.33
CA GLU A 131 -0.67 -9.34 -1.31
C GLU A 131 -2.02 -8.61 -1.15
N HIS A 132 -2.25 -8.03 0.03
CA HIS A 132 -3.45 -7.26 0.35
C HIS A 132 -3.24 -5.75 0.24
N ILE A 133 -2.06 -5.29 -0.17
CA ILE A 133 -1.82 -3.88 -0.50
C ILE A 133 -2.69 -3.49 -1.68
N VAL A 134 -3.47 -2.42 -1.53
CA VAL A 134 -4.32 -1.84 -2.57
C VAL A 134 -3.65 -0.64 -3.24
N LYS A 135 -2.85 0.11 -2.49
CA LYS A 135 -2.10 1.27 -2.98
C LYS A 135 -0.74 1.35 -2.30
N ALA A 136 0.32 1.57 -3.07
CA ALA A 136 1.64 1.93 -2.57
C ALA A 136 2.07 3.30 -3.10
N ASN A 137 2.68 4.13 -2.26
CA ASN A 137 3.40 5.33 -2.66
C ASN A 137 4.89 5.13 -2.33
N ILE A 138 5.73 5.35 -3.34
CA ILE A 138 7.18 5.21 -3.25
C ILE A 138 7.82 6.58 -3.43
N TYR A 139 8.80 6.86 -2.59
CA TYR A 139 9.59 8.08 -2.63
C TYR A 139 11.06 7.71 -2.80
N LEU A 140 11.71 8.31 -3.80
CA LEU A 140 13.14 8.17 -4.08
C LEU A 140 13.84 9.52 -3.94
N THR A 141 15.05 9.57 -3.40
CA THR A 141 15.86 10.80 -3.43
C THR A 141 16.52 11.04 -4.80
N ASN A 142 16.70 9.97 -5.59
CA ASN A 142 17.31 10.02 -6.91
C ASN A 142 16.56 9.12 -7.89
N MET A 143 16.02 9.70 -8.97
CA MET A 143 15.25 8.94 -9.97
C MET A 143 16.12 8.02 -10.84
N ASN A 144 17.45 8.21 -10.86
CA ASN A 144 18.36 7.27 -11.53
C ASN A 144 18.32 5.87 -10.90
N ASP A 145 17.90 5.77 -9.64
CA ASP A 145 17.79 4.51 -8.90
C ASP A 145 16.49 3.74 -9.22
N PHE A 146 15.59 4.30 -10.04
CA PHE A 146 14.27 3.75 -10.32
C PHE A 146 14.32 2.32 -10.85
N ARG A 147 15.25 2.01 -11.76
CA ARG A 147 15.40 0.67 -12.33
C ARG A 147 15.82 -0.33 -11.26
N GLU A 148 16.86 -0.03 -10.51
CA GLU A 148 17.40 -0.91 -9.49
C GLU A 148 16.41 -1.15 -8.34
N MET A 149 15.72 -0.09 -7.91
CA MET A 149 14.61 -0.20 -6.95
C MET A 149 13.53 -1.13 -7.47
N ASN A 150 13.11 -1.01 -8.74
CA ASN A 150 12.06 -1.86 -9.29
C ASN A 150 12.46 -3.33 -9.37
N GLU A 151 13.74 -3.64 -9.63
CA GLU A 151 14.26 -5.00 -9.58
C GLU A 151 14.06 -5.60 -8.19
N ALA A 152 14.51 -4.91 -7.13
CA ALA A 152 14.33 -5.35 -5.74
C ALA A 152 12.84 -5.41 -5.33
N TYR A 153 12.03 -4.43 -5.75
CA TYR A 153 10.59 -4.39 -5.48
C TYR A 153 9.86 -5.60 -6.08
N SER A 154 10.25 -6.01 -7.30
CA SER A 154 9.60 -7.10 -8.03
C SER A 154 9.77 -8.47 -7.37
N GLU A 155 10.76 -8.64 -6.50
CA GLU A 155 10.99 -9.85 -5.71
C GLU A 155 9.86 -10.12 -4.71
N PHE A 156 9.17 -9.07 -4.23
CA PHE A 156 8.08 -9.17 -3.25
C PHE A 156 6.69 -9.24 -3.90
N PHE A 157 6.55 -8.74 -5.12
CA PHE A 157 5.28 -8.69 -5.86
C PHE A 157 5.35 -9.58 -7.10
N THR A 158 5.37 -10.89 -6.86
CA THR A 158 5.57 -11.94 -7.88
C THR A 158 4.29 -12.26 -8.65
N ASP A 159 3.11 -12.17 -8.01
CA ASP A 159 1.82 -12.36 -8.66
C ASP A 159 1.43 -11.13 -9.49
N LYS A 160 1.58 -11.26 -10.82
CA LYS A 160 1.29 -10.20 -11.80
C LYS A 160 -0.19 -9.85 -11.89
N ASP A 161 -1.07 -10.77 -11.49
CA ASP A 161 -2.51 -10.56 -11.45
C ASP A 161 -2.99 -10.01 -10.11
N ASN A 162 -2.07 -9.68 -9.18
CA ASN A 162 -2.37 -9.09 -7.88
C ASN A 162 -1.47 -7.90 -7.49
N LEU A 163 -1.04 -7.09 -8.47
CA LEU A 163 -0.18 -5.94 -8.22
C LEU A 163 -0.96 -4.75 -7.61
N PRO A 164 -0.41 -4.05 -6.60
CA PRO A 164 -1.05 -2.86 -6.04
C PRO A 164 -1.05 -1.70 -7.04
N ALA A 165 -2.02 -0.78 -6.90
CA ALA A 165 -1.89 0.51 -7.54
C ALA A 165 -0.65 1.19 -6.97
N ARG A 166 0.13 1.90 -7.80
CA ARG A 166 1.43 2.43 -7.36
C ARG A 166 1.70 3.83 -7.88
N THR A 167 2.30 4.68 -7.04
CA THR A 167 2.88 5.97 -7.45
C THR A 167 4.33 5.97 -7.01
N CYS A 168 5.24 6.48 -7.85
CA CYS A 168 6.64 6.66 -7.50
C CYS A 168 7.05 8.08 -7.89
N VAL A 169 7.64 8.83 -6.96
CA VAL A 169 8.09 10.20 -7.19
C VAL A 169 9.50 10.41 -6.66
N ALA A 170 10.22 11.38 -7.23
CA ALA A 170 11.45 11.86 -6.64
C ALA A 170 11.15 12.95 -5.59
N VAL A 171 11.84 12.92 -4.46
CA VAL A 171 11.78 13.91 -3.38
C VAL A 171 13.18 14.43 -3.08
N VAL A 172 13.28 15.57 -2.40
CA VAL A 172 14.58 16.20 -2.10
C VAL A 172 15.37 15.40 -1.06
N ALA A 173 14.69 14.89 -0.05
CA ALA A 173 15.31 14.14 1.04
C ALA A 173 14.27 13.26 1.74
N LEU A 174 14.75 12.22 2.43
CA LEU A 174 13.96 11.34 3.29
C LEU A 174 14.56 11.33 4.71
N PRO A 175 13.78 10.93 5.73
CA PRO A 175 14.29 10.77 7.09
C PRO A 175 15.55 9.90 7.16
N LEU A 176 16.43 10.18 8.12
CA LEU A 176 17.67 9.43 8.36
C LEU A 176 18.66 9.40 7.17
N GLY A 177 18.46 10.23 6.14
CA GLY A 177 19.29 10.23 4.94
C GLY A 177 19.05 9.01 4.04
N ALA A 178 17.89 8.37 4.16
CA ALA A 178 17.52 7.26 3.30
C ALA A 178 17.33 7.69 1.83
N ASN A 179 17.45 6.73 0.91
CA ASN A 179 17.21 6.94 -0.52
C ASN A 179 15.89 6.32 -1.01
N PHE A 180 15.23 5.54 -0.15
CA PHE A 180 13.96 4.87 -0.43
C PHE A 180 13.02 4.93 0.78
N GLU A 181 11.77 5.30 0.52
CA GLU A 181 10.67 5.16 1.48
C GLU A 181 9.41 4.67 0.76
N ILE A 182 8.63 3.82 1.43
CA ILE A 182 7.34 3.33 0.95
C ILE A 182 6.27 3.46 2.02
N GLU A 183 5.13 4.03 1.67
CA GLU A 183 3.88 3.89 2.45
C GLU A 183 2.87 3.08 1.65
N CYS A 184 1.89 2.51 2.35
CA CYS A 184 0.83 1.78 1.66
C CYS A 184 -0.51 1.82 2.38
N THR A 185 -1.56 1.64 1.58
CA THR A 185 -2.88 1.24 2.06
C THR A 185 -3.11 -0.22 1.70
N ALA A 186 -3.58 -1.01 2.65
CA ALA A 186 -3.92 -2.42 2.48
C ALA A 186 -5.31 -2.73 3.05
N VAL A 187 -5.78 -3.96 2.86
CA VAL A 187 -7.04 -4.43 3.44
C VAL A 187 -6.81 -5.61 4.36
N VAL A 188 -7.58 -5.69 5.44
CA VAL A 188 -7.71 -6.92 6.22
C VAL A 188 -8.65 -7.84 5.43
N PRO A 189 -8.21 -9.06 5.06
CA PRO A 189 -9.08 -10.02 4.38
C PRO A 189 -10.29 -10.37 5.25
N ASP A 190 -11.42 -10.64 4.60
CA ASP A 190 -12.60 -11.16 5.29
C ASP A 190 -12.32 -12.60 5.74
N ALA A 191 -12.78 -12.94 6.95
CA ALA A 191 -12.67 -14.28 7.51
C ALA A 191 -13.56 -15.29 6.75
#